data_AF-A0A848VP04-F1
#
_entry.id   AF-A0A848VP04-F1
#
_cell.length_a   1.000
_cell.length_b   1.000
_cell.length_c   1.000
_cell.angle_alpha   90.00
_cell.angle_beta   90.00
_cell.angle_gamma   90.00
#
_symmetry.space_group_name_H-M   'P 1'
#
loop_
_entity.id
_entity.type
_entity.pdbx_description
1 polymer ?
#
loop_
_entity_poly.entity_id
_entity_poly.type
_entity_poly.pdbx_seq_one_letter_code
_entity_poly.pdbx_strand_id
1 'polypeptide(L)'
;MDRREYLKLLGAASVGVTLPGCAPQAPASAEGPAGSESTDPPGDFEGYAPQFFTAAEFQTIRVLTDIIIPADAVSGSASQAKVPEFIDFTAMDREQLQVPLRGGLAWTDEACRRSFGNRFTECSGEEQIQIVERIAWPDAADEQDLPGVSFFTLLRDMTASGFYSSAMGMEDVGYRGNEAVAVWTGC
;
A
#
# COMPACT_ATOMS: atom_id res chain seq x y z
N MET A 1 -18.97 -7.64 -35.71
CA MET A 1 -17.53 -7.99 -35.77
C MET A 1 -17.12 -8.41 -34.38
N ASP A 2 -16.81 -9.69 -34.21
CA ASP A 2 -16.71 -10.35 -32.92
C ASP A 2 -15.24 -10.44 -32.48
N ARG A 3 -14.95 -9.98 -31.26
CA ARG A 3 -13.63 -9.97 -30.60
C ARG A 3 -12.91 -11.33 -30.58
N ARG A 4 -13.64 -12.41 -30.84
CA ARG A 4 -13.15 -13.80 -30.82
C ARG A 4 -12.40 -14.23 -32.08
N GLU A 5 -12.48 -13.48 -33.18
CA GLU A 5 -11.72 -13.80 -34.40
C GLU A 5 -10.30 -13.22 -34.41
N TYR A 6 -10.05 -12.13 -33.69
CA TYR A 6 -8.74 -11.47 -33.66
C TYR A 6 -7.65 -12.29 -32.93
N LEU A 7 -8.05 -13.12 -31.97
CA LEU A 7 -7.12 -13.94 -31.18
C LEU A 7 -6.70 -15.25 -31.86
N LYS A 8 -7.23 -15.56 -33.05
CA LYS A 8 -6.85 -16.76 -33.82
C LYS A 8 -5.74 -16.52 -34.85
N LEU A 9 -5.23 -15.29 -34.95
CA LEU A 9 -4.29 -14.89 -36.01
C LEU A 9 -2.89 -14.50 -35.47
N LEU A 10 -2.41 -15.18 -34.42
CA LEU A 10 -1.02 -15.05 -33.95
C LEU A 10 -0.43 -16.43 -33.61
N GLY A 11 -0.19 -17.22 -34.66
CA GLY A 11 0.85 -18.27 -34.76
C GLY A 11 1.40 -18.17 -36.19
N ALA A 12 2.68 -18.30 -36.54
CA ALA A 12 3.83 -19.09 -36.09
C ALA A 12 5.11 -18.36 -36.63
N ALA A 13 6.39 -18.69 -36.42
CA ALA A 13 7.16 -19.88 -36.04
C ALA A 13 8.59 -19.39 -35.62
N SER A 14 9.38 -20.11 -34.81
CA SER A 14 10.37 -21.06 -35.37
C SER A 14 10.94 -22.05 -34.32
N VAL A 15 11.11 -23.28 -34.78
CA VAL A 15 11.94 -24.39 -34.26
C VAL A 15 13.43 -23.98 -34.34
N GLY A 16 14.41 -24.40 -33.52
CA GLY A 16 14.59 -25.34 -32.41
C GLY A 16 16.10 -25.43 -32.09
N VAL A 17 16.50 -26.22 -31.07
CA VAL A 17 17.74 -27.04 -30.95
C VAL A 17 17.81 -27.56 -29.51
N THR A 18 17.91 -28.89 -29.36
CA THR A 18 18.18 -29.58 -28.10
C THR A 18 19.67 -29.97 -28.04
N LEU A 19 20.31 -29.74 -26.90
CA LEU A 19 21.58 -30.39 -26.51
C LEU A 19 21.42 -30.95 -25.09
N PRO A 20 21.83 -32.21 -24.83
CA PRO A 20 21.85 -32.77 -23.49
C PRO A 20 23.23 -32.55 -22.86
N GLY A 21 23.30 -32.07 -21.61
CA GLY A 21 24.58 -31.90 -20.93
C GLY A 21 24.49 -31.50 -19.46
N CYS A 22 24.67 -32.49 -18.60
CA CYS A 22 25.09 -32.52 -17.19
C CYS A 22 25.21 -31.21 -16.38
N ALA A 23 24.61 -31.25 -15.18
CA ALA A 23 24.88 -30.37 -14.04
C ALA A 23 26.31 -30.53 -13.48
N PRO A 24 26.77 -29.58 -12.64
CA PRO A 24 26.73 -29.87 -11.20
C PRO A 24 26.28 -28.72 -10.30
N GLN A 25 25.85 -29.11 -9.10
CA GLN A 25 25.40 -28.31 -7.96
C GLN A 25 26.43 -27.30 -7.46
N ALA A 26 25.94 -26.20 -6.88
CA ALA A 26 26.67 -25.30 -5.99
C ALA A 26 25.79 -24.97 -4.76
N PRO A 27 26.40 -24.62 -3.61
CA PRO A 27 26.03 -25.18 -2.30
C PRO A 27 24.92 -24.42 -1.57
N ALA A 28 24.20 -25.17 -0.73
CA ALA A 28 23.38 -24.64 0.34
C ALA A 28 24.26 -23.91 1.37
N SER A 29 24.04 -22.61 1.53
CA SER A 29 24.62 -21.80 2.60
C SER A 29 23.58 -21.56 3.68
N ALA A 30 23.86 -22.16 4.83
CA ALA A 30 23.55 -21.77 6.21
C ALA A 30 22.37 -20.83 6.49
N GLU A 31 21.37 -21.39 7.18
CA GLU A 31 20.39 -20.66 8.00
C GLU A 31 21.08 -19.94 9.17
N GLY A 32 20.84 -18.63 9.27
CA GLY A 32 21.01 -17.77 10.44
C GLY A 32 19.79 -16.84 10.53
N PRO A 33 19.39 -16.36 11.71
CA PRO A 33 18.03 -15.90 11.94
C PRO A 33 17.76 -14.61 11.17
N ALA A 34 16.85 -14.69 10.20
CA ALA A 34 16.34 -13.54 9.49
C ALA A 34 15.50 -12.69 10.45
N GLY A 35 15.99 -11.49 10.77
CA GLY A 35 15.08 -10.38 11.04
C GLY A 35 14.20 -10.21 9.82
N SER A 36 12.89 -10.12 10.03
CA SER A 36 11.93 -9.92 8.95
C SER A 36 12.09 -8.50 8.40
N GLU A 37 13.00 -8.34 7.44
CA GLU A 37 12.88 -7.28 6.44
C GLU A 37 11.81 -7.75 5.46
N SER A 38 10.56 -7.40 5.76
CA SER A 38 9.45 -7.53 4.82
C SER A 38 9.70 -6.59 3.63
N THR A 39 10.49 -7.08 2.68
CA THR A 39 10.66 -6.49 1.34
C THR A 39 9.71 -7.19 0.37
N ASP A 40 8.47 -7.39 0.77
CA ASP A 40 7.45 -7.76 -0.20
C ASP A 40 7.18 -6.52 -1.04
N PRO A 41 7.33 -6.59 -2.38
CA PRO A 41 6.95 -5.48 -3.24
C PRO A 41 5.48 -5.16 -2.96
N PRO A 42 5.10 -3.87 -2.84
CA PRO A 42 3.71 -3.49 -2.60
C PRO A 42 2.88 -4.17 -3.67
N GLY A 43 1.88 -4.96 -3.27
CA GLY A 43 1.21 -5.96 -4.11
C GLY A 43 0.86 -5.44 -5.51
N ASP A 44 0.76 -6.32 -6.50
CA ASP A 44 0.52 -5.93 -7.89
C ASP A 44 -0.84 -5.22 -8.08
N PHE A 45 -0.84 -3.89 -7.91
CA PHE A 45 -1.90 -2.93 -8.24
C PHE A 45 -1.71 -2.37 -9.65
N GLU A 46 -1.12 -3.15 -10.56
CA GLU A 46 -0.89 -2.69 -11.93
C GLU A 46 -2.22 -2.29 -12.58
N GLY A 47 -2.33 -1.00 -12.93
CA GLY A 47 -3.40 -0.49 -13.78
C GLY A 47 -4.45 0.42 -13.12
N TYR A 48 -4.36 0.75 -11.83
CA TYR A 48 -5.21 1.80 -11.27
C TYR A 48 -4.70 3.20 -11.65
N ALA A 49 -5.55 3.99 -12.31
CA ALA A 49 -5.28 5.40 -12.62
C ALA A 49 -6.02 6.27 -11.58
N PRO A 50 -5.29 7.04 -10.74
CA PRO A 50 -5.91 7.92 -9.75
C PRO A 50 -6.78 9.00 -10.42
N GLN A 51 -7.90 9.33 -9.79
CA GLN A 51 -8.86 10.32 -10.28
C GLN A 51 -8.72 11.67 -9.56
N PHE A 52 -8.40 11.66 -8.26
CA PHE A 52 -8.22 12.87 -7.47
C PHE A 52 -6.74 13.26 -7.33
N PHE A 53 -5.91 12.28 -6.99
CA PHE A 53 -4.47 12.48 -6.82
C PHE A 53 -3.74 12.48 -8.17
N THR A 54 -2.59 13.14 -8.22
CA THR A 54 -1.61 12.88 -9.28
C THR A 54 -0.96 11.51 -9.06
N ALA A 55 -0.30 10.97 -10.10
CA ALA A 55 0.42 9.71 -9.97
C ALA A 55 1.47 9.73 -8.84
N ALA A 56 2.19 10.84 -8.67
CA ALA A 56 3.19 10.98 -7.61
C ALA A 56 2.56 11.04 -6.21
N GLU A 57 1.51 11.84 -6.03
CA GLU A 57 0.74 11.92 -4.78
C GLU A 57 0.16 10.56 -4.39
N PHE A 58 -0.39 9.82 -5.35
CA PHE A 58 -0.95 8.50 -5.11
C PHE A 58 0.11 7.48 -4.68
N GLN A 59 1.34 7.56 -5.22
CA GLN A 59 2.44 6.73 -4.72
C GLN A 59 2.79 7.05 -3.27
N THR A 60 2.82 8.32 -2.89
CA THR A 60 3.02 8.71 -1.48
C THR A 60 1.90 8.17 -0.59
N ILE A 61 0.63 8.27 -1.01
CA ILE A 61 -0.51 7.68 -0.29
C ILE A 61 -0.32 6.18 -0.11
N ARG A 62 0.04 5.44 -1.18
CA ARG A 62 0.27 3.99 -1.11
C ARG A 62 1.32 3.61 -0.06
N VAL A 63 2.47 4.26 -0.10
CA VAL A 63 3.57 3.99 0.85
C VAL A 63 3.12 4.32 2.28
N LEU A 64 2.50 5.49 2.50
CA LEU A 64 2.05 5.88 3.83
C LEU A 64 0.95 4.93 4.37
N THR A 65 0.02 4.48 3.55
CA THR A 65 -1.02 3.53 3.98
C THR A 65 -0.42 2.18 4.36
N ASP A 66 0.59 1.71 3.63
CA ASP A 66 1.29 0.45 3.96
C ASP A 66 2.18 0.59 5.20
N ILE A 67 2.70 1.79 5.49
CA ILE A 67 3.36 2.06 6.79
C ILE A 67 2.35 2.02 7.94
N ILE A 68 1.12 2.49 7.73
CA ILE A 68 0.08 2.53 8.77
C ILE A 68 -0.49 1.13 9.05
N ILE A 69 -0.80 0.34 8.03
CA ILE A 69 -1.18 -1.09 8.15
C ILE A 69 -0.31 -1.90 7.19
N PRO A 70 0.83 -2.44 7.68
CA PRO A 70 1.70 -3.30 6.89
C PRO A 70 1.08 -4.70 6.73
N ALA A 71 1.57 -5.46 5.75
CA ALA A 71 1.28 -6.89 5.70
C ALA A 71 1.93 -7.60 6.89
N ASP A 72 1.24 -8.59 7.44
CA ASP A 72 1.74 -9.40 8.55
C ASP A 72 1.37 -10.89 8.38
N ALA A 73 1.45 -11.66 9.47
CA ALA A 73 1.15 -13.10 9.44
C ALA A 73 -0.35 -13.42 9.37
N VAL A 74 -1.22 -12.45 9.65
CA VAL A 74 -2.68 -12.61 9.71
C VAL A 74 -3.33 -12.07 8.43
N SER A 75 -2.92 -10.89 7.99
CA SER A 75 -3.52 -10.19 6.86
C SER A 75 -2.49 -9.51 5.96
N GLY A 76 -2.95 -9.10 4.77
CA GLY A 76 -2.15 -8.30 3.86
C GLY A 76 -2.11 -6.82 4.27
N SER A 77 -1.33 -6.02 3.53
CA SER A 77 -1.20 -4.58 3.78
C SER A 77 -2.46 -3.77 3.40
N ALA A 78 -2.47 -2.50 3.79
CA ALA A 78 -3.50 -1.54 3.37
C ALA A 78 -3.67 -1.47 1.85
N SER A 79 -2.56 -1.42 1.10
CA SER A 79 -2.61 -1.43 -0.36
C SER A 79 -3.21 -2.74 -0.85
N GLN A 80 -2.80 -3.89 -0.30
CA GLN A 80 -3.40 -5.21 -0.57
C GLN A 80 -4.93 -5.25 -0.42
N ALA A 81 -5.46 -4.46 0.51
CA ALA A 81 -6.89 -4.27 0.75
C ALA A 81 -7.58 -3.15 -0.08
N LYS A 82 -6.91 -2.55 -1.08
CA LYS A 82 -7.41 -1.45 -1.95
C LYS A 82 -7.72 -0.14 -1.21
N VAL A 83 -7.05 0.09 -0.07
CA VAL A 83 -7.25 1.30 0.74
C VAL A 83 -6.85 2.60 0.02
N PRO A 84 -5.72 2.67 -0.72
CA PRO A 84 -5.35 3.86 -1.48
C PRO A 84 -6.42 4.29 -2.49
N GLU A 85 -7.02 3.34 -3.21
CA GLU A 85 -8.10 3.58 -4.17
C GLU A 85 -9.37 4.08 -3.47
N PHE A 86 -9.68 3.52 -2.30
CA PHE A 86 -10.76 4.03 -1.46
C PHE A 86 -10.53 5.49 -1.05
N ILE A 87 -9.30 5.84 -0.66
CA ILE A 87 -8.95 7.22 -0.28
C ILE A 87 -9.05 8.17 -1.48
N ASP A 88 -8.54 7.78 -2.65
CA ASP A 88 -8.65 8.58 -3.88
C ASP A 88 -10.12 8.83 -4.27
N PHE A 89 -10.94 7.79 -4.27
CA PHE A 89 -12.37 7.90 -4.53
C PHE A 89 -13.08 8.80 -3.52
N THR A 90 -12.77 8.64 -2.23
CA THR A 90 -13.40 9.41 -1.16
C THR A 90 -12.99 10.88 -1.22
N ALA A 91 -11.74 11.19 -1.56
CA ALA A 91 -11.25 12.56 -1.73
C ALA A 91 -11.85 13.26 -2.95
N MET A 92 -12.09 12.50 -4.03
CA MET A 92 -12.83 12.99 -5.19
C MET A 92 -14.27 13.41 -4.82
N ASP A 93 -14.97 12.59 -4.04
CA ASP A 93 -16.38 12.81 -3.67
C ASP A 93 -16.56 13.88 -2.58
N ARG A 94 -15.62 13.96 -1.61
CA ARG A 94 -15.76 14.80 -0.41
C ARG A 94 -14.79 15.97 -0.42
N GLU A 95 -15.28 17.13 -0.86
CA GLU A 95 -14.49 18.37 -0.99
C GLU A 95 -13.70 18.75 0.29
N GLN A 96 -14.27 18.52 1.47
CA GLN A 96 -13.63 18.84 2.75
C GLN A 96 -12.32 18.07 3.01
N LEU A 97 -12.08 16.95 2.32
CA LEU A 97 -10.86 16.16 2.45
C LEU A 97 -9.73 16.65 1.56
N GLN A 98 -10.05 17.39 0.50
CA GLN A 98 -9.08 17.69 -0.57
C GLN A 98 -7.93 18.56 -0.10
N VAL A 99 -8.23 19.64 0.63
CA VAL A 99 -7.21 20.57 1.15
C VAL A 99 -6.32 19.90 2.21
N PRO A 100 -6.87 19.22 3.24
CA PRO A 100 -6.05 18.48 4.20
C PRO A 100 -5.13 17.43 3.56
N LEU A 101 -5.64 16.64 2.61
CA LEU A 101 -4.86 15.59 1.95
C LEU A 101 -3.72 16.16 1.11
N ARG A 102 -4.00 17.15 0.24
CA ARG A 102 -2.94 17.76 -0.59
C ARG A 102 -1.93 18.56 0.24
N GLY A 103 -2.41 19.30 1.25
CA GLY A 103 -1.55 20.05 2.16
C GLY A 103 -0.60 19.14 2.93
N GLY A 104 -1.11 17.99 3.38
CA GLY A 104 -0.31 16.98 4.07
C GLY A 104 0.70 16.25 3.20
N LEU A 105 0.34 15.93 1.96
CA LEU A 105 1.27 15.38 0.98
C LEU A 105 2.40 16.36 0.67
N ALA A 106 2.08 17.64 0.48
CA ALA A 106 3.08 18.68 0.29
C ALA A 106 3.99 18.86 1.51
N TRP A 107 3.42 18.80 2.73
CA TRP A 107 4.20 18.82 3.97
C TRP A 107 5.16 17.64 4.04
N THR A 108 4.70 16.43 3.69
CA THR A 108 5.50 15.19 3.75
C THR A 108 6.70 15.27 2.82
N ASP A 109 6.46 15.71 1.58
CA ASP A 109 7.51 15.91 0.58
C ASP A 109 8.53 16.97 1.02
N GLU A 110 8.06 18.08 1.60
CA GLU A 110 8.94 19.15 2.08
C GLU A 110 9.75 18.71 3.31
N ALA A 111 9.16 17.95 4.23
CA ALA A 111 9.85 17.39 5.39
C ALA A 111 11.00 16.46 4.98
N CYS A 112 10.78 15.60 3.98
CA CYS A 112 11.83 14.78 3.36
C CYS A 112 12.89 15.62 2.66
N ARG A 113 12.49 16.61 1.85
CA ARG A 113 13.46 17.47 1.14
C ARG A 113 14.37 18.22 2.10
N ARG A 114 13.83 18.73 3.21
CA ARG A 114 14.61 19.44 4.23
C ARG A 114 15.58 18.53 4.97
N SER A 115 15.19 17.28 5.21
CA SER A 115 15.97 16.35 6.01
C SER A 115 17.02 15.60 5.18
N PHE A 116 16.69 15.25 3.93
CA PHE A 116 17.45 14.31 3.10
C PHE A 116 17.69 14.78 1.66
N GLY A 117 17.06 15.88 1.21
CA GLY A 117 17.20 16.41 -0.15
C GLY A 117 16.34 15.74 -1.21
N ASN A 118 15.56 14.71 -0.86
CA ASN A 118 14.72 13.93 -1.77
C ASN A 118 13.23 14.10 -1.45
N ARG A 119 12.35 13.74 -2.40
CA ARG A 119 10.91 13.57 -2.12
C ARG A 119 10.68 12.32 -1.26
N PHE A 120 9.50 12.21 -0.65
CA PHE A 120 9.21 11.10 0.26
C PHE A 120 9.38 9.73 -0.40
N THR A 121 8.85 9.53 -1.60
CA THR A 121 8.96 8.26 -2.33
C THR A 121 10.36 8.02 -2.94
N GLU A 122 11.25 9.01 -2.88
CA GLU A 122 12.65 8.90 -3.31
C GLU A 122 13.60 8.68 -2.13
N CYS A 123 13.13 8.86 -0.90
CA CYS A 123 13.85 8.51 0.33
C CYS A 123 13.91 6.99 0.50
N SER A 124 14.94 6.52 1.20
CA SER A 124 15.03 5.14 1.70
C SER A 124 13.91 4.84 2.70
N GLY A 125 13.60 3.56 2.91
CA GLY A 125 12.58 3.16 3.89
C GLY A 125 12.88 3.69 5.30
N GLU A 126 14.15 3.69 5.71
CA GLU A 126 14.56 4.25 7.01
C GLU A 126 14.29 5.75 7.09
N GLU A 127 14.65 6.52 6.06
CA GLU A 127 14.39 7.96 5.99
C GLU A 127 12.88 8.28 5.97
N GLN A 128 12.08 7.46 5.29
CA GLN A 128 10.61 7.59 5.29
C GLN A 128 10.06 7.40 6.71
N ILE A 129 10.50 6.36 7.41
CA ILE A 129 10.06 6.09 8.79
C ILE A 129 10.50 7.22 9.74
N GLN A 130 11.70 7.78 9.59
CA GLN A 130 12.13 8.94 10.41
C GLN A 130 11.19 10.15 10.27
N ILE A 131 10.65 10.41 9.08
CA ILE A 131 9.66 11.48 8.89
C ILE A 131 8.30 11.10 9.46
N VAL A 132 7.88 9.85 9.29
CA VAL A 132 6.59 9.38 9.85
C VAL A 132 6.62 9.41 11.39
N GLU A 133 7.73 9.03 12.02
CA GLU A 133 7.86 9.04 13.48
C GLU A 133 7.68 10.44 14.10
N ARG A 134 8.06 11.50 13.38
CA ARG A 134 7.82 12.89 13.81
C ARG A 134 6.34 13.25 13.94
N ILE A 135 5.47 12.60 13.17
CA ILE A 135 4.06 12.95 13.05
C ILE A 135 3.08 11.86 13.52
N ALA A 136 3.58 10.65 13.82
CA ALA A 136 2.77 9.51 14.22
C ALA A 136 2.16 9.66 15.63
N TRP A 137 2.79 10.47 16.49
CA TRP A 137 2.47 10.61 17.91
C TRP A 137 2.13 12.07 18.25
N PRO A 138 0.84 12.48 18.21
CA PRO A 138 0.43 13.86 18.40
C PRO A 138 0.92 14.50 19.71
N ASP A 139 0.94 13.75 20.79
CA ASP A 139 1.32 14.24 22.13
C ASP A 139 2.84 14.47 22.28
N ALA A 140 3.64 13.93 21.36
CA ALA A 140 5.11 14.00 21.38
C ALA A 140 5.69 14.82 20.21
N ALA A 141 4.84 15.33 19.32
CA ALA A 141 5.28 16.04 18.12
C ALA A 141 5.75 17.47 18.42
N ASP A 142 6.76 17.92 17.69
CA ASP A 142 7.18 19.32 17.73
C ASP A 142 6.08 20.24 17.16
N GLU A 143 6.02 21.48 17.65
CA GLU A 143 5.04 22.49 17.18
C GLU A 143 5.12 22.72 15.65
N GLN A 144 6.31 22.63 15.07
CA GLN A 144 6.54 22.78 13.63
C GLN A 144 5.93 21.64 12.79
N ASP A 145 5.66 20.49 13.40
CA ASP A 145 5.20 19.28 12.74
C ASP A 145 3.68 19.07 12.87
N LEU A 146 2.98 19.93 13.63
CA LEU A 146 1.53 19.87 13.84
C LEU A 146 0.70 19.81 12.54
N PRO A 147 1.06 20.49 11.43
CA PRO A 147 0.36 20.30 10.16
C PRO A 147 0.49 18.86 9.62
N GLY A 148 1.69 18.27 9.74
CA GLY A 148 1.95 16.88 9.38
C GLY A 148 1.22 15.89 10.28
N VAL A 149 1.17 16.14 11.59
CA VAL A 149 0.39 15.36 12.57
C VAL A 149 -1.09 15.34 12.20
N SER A 150 -1.66 16.49 11.84
CA SER A 150 -3.07 16.61 11.45
C SER A 150 -3.38 15.79 10.20
N PHE A 151 -2.48 15.85 9.20
CA PHE A 151 -2.58 15.04 8.00
C PHE A 151 -2.45 13.54 8.29
N PHE A 152 -1.42 13.13 9.04
CA PHE A 152 -1.17 11.72 9.30
C PHE A 152 -2.27 11.09 10.16
N THR A 153 -2.85 11.86 11.08
CA THR A 153 -4.03 11.43 11.84
C THR A 153 -5.22 11.18 10.93
N LEU A 154 -5.55 12.14 10.04
CA LEU A 154 -6.61 11.95 9.05
C LEU A 154 -6.35 10.71 8.17
N LEU A 155 -5.13 10.58 7.65
CA LEU A 155 -4.76 9.46 6.78
C LEU A 155 -4.86 8.13 7.52
N ARG A 156 -4.43 8.07 8.78
CA ARG A 156 -4.54 6.88 9.65
C ARG A 156 -6.00 6.48 9.88
N ASP A 157 -6.87 7.45 10.18
CA ASP A 157 -8.30 7.19 10.39
C ASP A 157 -8.95 6.67 9.10
N MET A 158 -8.61 7.25 7.94
CA MET A 158 -9.08 6.77 6.64
C MET A 158 -8.52 5.38 6.31
N THR A 159 -7.26 5.11 6.66
CA THR A 159 -6.61 3.83 6.41
C THR A 159 -7.27 2.71 7.21
N ALA A 160 -7.45 2.92 8.52
CA ALA A 160 -8.15 1.97 9.39
C ALA A 160 -9.60 1.76 8.95
N SER A 161 -10.31 2.83 8.59
CA SER A 161 -11.68 2.73 8.07
C SER A 161 -11.76 1.92 6.78
N GLY A 162 -10.86 2.19 5.82
CA GLY A 162 -10.80 1.47 4.55
C GLY A 162 -10.43 -0.01 4.74
N PHE A 163 -9.42 -0.28 5.57
CA PHE A 163 -8.93 -1.64 5.78
C PHE A 163 -9.97 -2.51 6.49
N TYR A 164 -10.47 -2.09 7.66
CA TYR A 164 -11.41 -2.89 8.45
C TYR A 164 -12.85 -2.92 7.92
N SER A 165 -13.15 -2.20 6.84
CA SER A 165 -14.39 -2.37 6.06
C SER A 165 -14.20 -3.20 4.79
N SER A 166 -12.96 -3.55 4.43
CA SER A 166 -12.66 -4.45 3.32
C SER A 166 -12.93 -5.91 3.69
N ALA A 167 -13.02 -6.78 2.67
CA ALA A 167 -13.10 -8.23 2.91
C ALA A 167 -11.91 -8.76 3.72
N MET A 168 -10.70 -8.26 3.43
CA MET A 168 -9.47 -8.65 4.13
C MET A 168 -9.50 -8.24 5.60
N GLY A 169 -9.83 -6.98 5.90
CA GLY A 169 -9.89 -6.51 7.29
C GLY A 169 -11.06 -7.10 8.09
N MET A 170 -12.18 -7.44 7.45
CA MET A 170 -13.26 -8.19 8.12
C MET A 170 -12.82 -9.59 8.53
N GLU A 171 -12.04 -10.27 7.68
CA GLU A 171 -11.45 -11.57 7.99
C GLU A 171 -10.42 -11.47 9.12
N ASP A 172 -9.54 -10.45 9.06
CA ASP A 172 -8.51 -10.16 10.06
C ASP A 172 -9.07 -10.06 11.49
N VAL A 173 -10.18 -9.33 11.68
CA VAL A 173 -10.83 -9.17 12.99
C VAL A 173 -11.82 -10.30 13.34
N GLY A 174 -11.95 -11.32 12.48
CA GLY A 174 -12.86 -12.44 12.67
C GLY A 174 -14.35 -12.03 12.65
N TYR A 175 -14.70 -11.00 11.89
CA TYR A 175 -16.07 -10.50 11.81
C TYR A 175 -17.00 -11.53 11.15
N ARG A 176 -18.04 -11.95 11.88
CA ARG A 176 -19.06 -12.90 11.39
C ARG A 176 -20.48 -12.34 11.36
N GLY A 177 -20.64 -11.02 11.54
CA GLY A 177 -21.96 -10.38 11.63
C GLY A 177 -22.74 -10.33 10.31
N ASN A 178 -22.07 -10.57 9.17
CA ASN A 178 -22.68 -10.71 7.85
C ASN A 178 -22.96 -12.17 7.46
N GLU A 179 -22.67 -13.15 8.33
CA GLU A 179 -23.00 -14.55 8.10
C GLU A 179 -24.47 -14.83 8.46
N ALA A 180 -25.21 -15.41 7.52
CA ALA A 180 -26.58 -15.84 7.77
C ALA A 180 -26.59 -17.05 8.71
N VAL A 181 -27.19 -16.89 9.90
CA VAL A 181 -27.43 -17.99 10.84
C VAL A 181 -28.87 -18.50 10.73
N ALA A 182 -29.05 -19.82 10.79
CA ALA A 182 -30.39 -20.43 10.77
C ALA A 182 -31.20 -20.12 12.05
N VAL A 183 -30.50 -19.95 13.17
CA VAL A 183 -31.09 -19.59 14.47
C VAL A 183 -30.18 -18.55 15.12
N TRP A 184 -30.74 -17.39 15.46
CA TRP A 184 -30.04 -16.36 16.22
C TRP A 184 -30.04 -16.70 17.70
N THR A 185 -28.86 -16.90 18.29
CA THR A 185 -28.71 -17.29 19.71
C THR A 185 -28.37 -16.13 20.65
N GLY A 186 -28.31 -14.90 20.13
CA GLY A 186 -27.87 -13.73 20.89
C GLY A 186 -26.34 -13.57 20.89
N CYS A 187 -25.86 -12.55 21.61
CA CYS A 187 -24.44 -12.33 21.87
C CYS A 187 -24.03 -12.99 23.19
#